data_AF-A0A7X7V7R8-F1
#
_entry.id   AF-A0A7X7V7R8-F1
#
_cell.length_a   1.000
_cell.length_b   1.000
_cell.length_c   1.000
_cell.angle_alpha   90.00
_cell.angle_beta   90.00
_cell.angle_gamma   90.00
#
_symmetry.space_group_name_H-M   'P 1'
#
loop_
_entity.id
_entity.type
_entity.pdbx_description
1 polymer ?
#
loop_
_entity_poly.entity_id
_entity_poly.type
_entity_poly.pdbx_seq_one_letter_code
_entity_poly.pdbx_strand_id
1 'polypeptide(L)' 'LSDQRETVIKALRCYATQLTVHEDHIVHVGGQRAEIRLRIGLRLVPQP' A
#
# COMPACT_ATOMS: atom_id res chain seq x y z
N LEU A 1 -5.41 -9.02 -12.19
CA LEU A 1 -4.57 -8.34 -11.17
C LEU A 1 -4.19 -6.91 -11.57
N SER A 2 -4.11 -6.55 -12.86
CA SER A 2 -3.84 -5.16 -13.29
C SER A 2 -4.93 -4.17 -12.87
N ASP A 3 -6.20 -4.56 -12.91
CA ASP A 3 -7.31 -3.63 -12.72
C ASP A 3 -7.47 -3.17 -11.26
N GLN A 4 -7.10 -4.02 -10.30
CA GLN A 4 -7.11 -3.64 -8.87
C GLN A 4 -6.00 -2.63 -8.56
N ARG A 5 -4.87 -2.71 -9.27
CA ARG A 5 -3.70 -1.86 -9.01
C ARG A 5 -4.01 -0.38 -9.25
N GLU A 6 -4.61 -0.06 -10.39
CA GLU A 6 -4.95 1.33 -10.73
C GLU A 6 -5.94 1.92 -9.71
N THR A 7 -6.92 1.11 -9.30
CA THR A 7 -7.90 1.48 -8.27
C THR A 7 -7.21 1.79 -6.93
N VAL A 8 -6.29 0.93 -6.49
CA VAL A 8 -5.53 1.14 -5.24
C VAL A 8 -4.67 2.40 -5.33
N ILE A 9 -3.97 2.64 -6.45
CA ILE A 9 -3.15 3.84 -6.65
C ILE A 9 -4.03 5.11 -6.57
N LYS A 10 -5.21 5.10 -7.21
CA LYS A 10 -6.15 6.23 -7.14
C LYS A 10 -6.59 6.49 -5.70
N ALA A 11 -6.95 5.45 -4.95
CA ALA A 11 -7.34 5.59 -3.55
C ALA A 11 -6.20 6.12 -2.66
N LEU A 12 -4.98 5.61 -2.84
CA LEU A 12 -3.80 6.06 -2.07
C LEU A 12 -3.50 7.54 -2.29
N ARG A 13 -3.68 8.05 -3.52
CA ARG A 13 -3.48 9.48 -3.84
C ARG A 13 -4.42 10.41 -3.08
N CYS A 14 -5.57 9.94 -2.59
CA CYS A 14 -6.45 10.73 -1.73
C CYS A 14 -5.84 11.03 -0.35
N TYR A 15 -4.82 10.28 0.08
CA TYR A 15 -4.13 10.45 1.37
C TYR A 15 -2.80 11.21 1.23
N ALA A 16 -2.71 12.15 0.28
CA ALA A 16 -1.48 12.87 -0.05
C ALA A 16 -0.80 13.62 1.11
N THR A 17 -1.54 13.92 2.19
CA THR A 17 -0.99 14.54 3.41
C THR A 17 -0.19 13.57 4.27
N GLN A 18 -0.36 12.26 4.09
CA GLN A 18 0.25 11.21 4.91
C GLN A 18 1.22 10.32 4.12
N LEU A 19 1.06 10.25 2.80
CA LEU A 19 1.93 9.45 1.94
C LEU A 19 2.03 10.01 0.51
N THR A 20 3.11 9.66 -0.17
CA THR A 20 3.26 9.79 -1.63
C THR A 20 3.35 8.43 -2.28
N VAL A 21 2.89 8.33 -3.54
CA VAL A 21 2.98 7.09 -4.34
C VAL A 21 4.13 7.22 -5.34
N HIS A 22 5.08 6.29 -5.31
CA HIS A 22 6.22 6.22 -6.22
C HIS A 22 6.32 4.83 -6.83
N GLU A 23 6.03 4.71 -8.13
CA GLU A 23 6.00 3.44 -8.87
C GLU A 23 5.12 2.39 -8.17
N ASP A 24 5.77 1.42 -7.52
CA ASP A 24 5.19 0.25 -6.85
C ASP A 24 5.20 0.41 -5.32
N HIS A 25 5.50 1.61 -4.83
CA HIS A 25 5.71 1.89 -3.43
C HIS A 25 4.89 3.09 -2.95
N ILE A 26 4.62 3.08 -1.65
CA ILE A 26 4.24 4.28 -0.91
C ILE A 26 5.42 4.75 -0.07
N VAL A 27 5.54 6.06 0.08
CA VAL A 27 6.48 6.70 1.00
C VAL A 27 5.64 7.47 2.02
N HIS A 28 5.74 7.08 3.28
CA HIS A 28 5.04 7.75 4.38
C HIS A 28 5.76 9.05 4.75
N VAL A 29 5.01 10.00 5.33
CA VAL A 29 5.61 11.14 6.03
C VAL A 29 6.59 10.61 7.07
N GLY A 30 7.85 11.08 7.01
CA GLY A 30 8.97 10.53 7.78
C GLY A 30 9.93 9.63 6.98
N GLY A 31 9.65 9.38 5.69
CA GLY A 31 10.60 8.77 4.75
C GLY A 31 10.56 7.23 4.70
N GLN A 32 9.67 6.58 5.46
CA GLN A 32 9.51 5.13 5.40
C GLN A 32 8.90 4.70 4.07
N ARG A 33 9.57 3.80 3.35
CA ARG A 33 9.11 3.24 2.07
C ARG A 33 8.51 1.84 2.28
N ALA A 34 7.35 1.59 1.67
CA ALA A 34 6.65 0.31 1.72
C ALA A 34 6.11 -0.08 0.34
N GLU A 35 6.08 -1.37 0.04
CA GLU A 35 5.49 -1.91 -1.20
C GLU A 35 3.96 -1.81 -1.20
N ILE A 36 3.37 -1.49 -2.36
CA ILE A 36 1.91 -1.51 -2.53
C ILE A 36 1.43 -2.96 -2.58
N ARG A 37 0.89 -3.44 -1.46
CA ARG A 37 0.34 -4.80 -1.38
C ARG A 37 -1.03 -4.88 -2.04
N LEU A 38 -1.10 -5.58 -3.17
CA LEU A 38 -2.34 -5.85 -3.91
C LEU A 38 -3.06 -7.12 -3.44
N ARG A 39 -2.47 -7.87 -2.51
CA ARG A 39 -3.03 -9.08 -1.94
C ARG A 39 -3.04 -8.94 -0.42
N ILE A 40 -4.20 -9.16 0.18
CA ILE A 40 -4.32 -9.38 1.61
C ILE A 40 -4.15 -10.88 1.88
N GLY A 41 -3.14 -11.24 2.65
CA GLY A 41 -2.97 -12.57 3.22
C GLY A 41 -3.27 -12.50 4.71
N LEU A 42 -4.02 -13.46 5.24
CA LEU A 42 -4.15 -13.63 6.69
C LEU A 42 -2.81 -14.14 7.22
N ARG A 43 -2.23 -13.45 8.22
CA ARG A 43 -1.11 -14.00 8.97
C ARG A 43 -1.67 -15.03 9.95
N LEU A 44 -1.38 -16.31 9.73
CA LEU A 44 -1.66 -17.36 10.71
C LEU A 44 -0.92 -17.00 12.01
N VAL A 45 -1.68 -16.73 13.07
CA VAL A 45 -1.13 -16.57 14.42
C VAL A 45 -1.07 -17.96 15.03
N PRO A 46 0.10 -18.47 15.43
CA PRO A 46 0.18 -19.73 16.16
C PRO A 46 -0.72 -19.65 17.39
N GLN A 47 -1.67 -20.58 17.53
CA GLN A 47 -2.40 -20.72 18.78
C GLN A 47 -1.43 -21.25 19.85
N PRO A 48 -1.59 -20.82 21.11
CA PRO A 48 -0.70 -21.18 22.22
C PRO A 48 -0.60 -22.69 22.44
#